data_AF-F0LLY1-F1
#
_entry.id   AF-F0LLY1-F1
#
_cell.length_a   1.000
_cell.length_b   1.000
_cell.length_c   1.000
_cell.angle_alpha   90.00
_cell.angle_beta   90.00
_cell.angle_gamma   90.00
#
_symmetry.space_group_name_H-M   'P 1'
#
loop_
_entity.id
_entity.type
_entity.pdbx_description
1 polymer ?
#
loop_
_entity_poly.entity_id
_entity_poly.type
_entity_poly.pdbx_seq_one_letter_code
_entity_poly.pdbx_strand_id
1 'polypeptide(L)'
;MKVVQTEIDLETYNVLKAIAIHRGVSLKEVIRESLRDYADAHKKDLVKNIYDDPIWKGIGLLHTGDPEASEKDTWGVVEWSSE
;
A
#
# COMPACT_ATOMS: atom_id res chain seq x y z
N MET A 1 -4.41 4.39 -15.77
CA MET A 1 -4.59 5.00 -14.43
C MET A 1 -5.59 4.15 -13.67
N LYS A 2 -5.16 3.40 -12.65
CA LYS A 2 -6.11 2.71 -11.76
C LYS A 2 -6.71 3.74 -10.80
N VAL A 3 -8.03 3.69 -10.60
CA VAL A 3 -8.75 4.58 -9.68
C VAL A 3 -9.08 3.78 -8.44
N VAL A 4 -8.62 4.24 -7.29
CA VAL A 4 -8.89 3.61 -5.98
C VAL A 4 -9.82 4.52 -5.21
N GLN A 5 -10.93 3.98 -4.74
CA GLN A 5 -11.79 4.60 -3.74
C GLN A 5 -11.36 4.09 -2.37
N THR A 6 -11.31 4.97 -1.38
CA THR A 6 -10.92 4.64 -0.01
C THR A 6 -11.83 5.37 0.96
N GLU A 7 -12.18 4.68 2.03
CA GLU A 7 -12.91 5.25 3.15
C GLU A 7 -11.91 5.60 4.25
N ILE A 8 -12.04 6.81 4.80
CA ILE A 8 -11.25 7.28 5.93
C ILE A 8 -12.20 7.86 6.96
N ASP A 9 -11.84 7.75 8.23
CA ASP A 9 -12.61 8.35 9.31
C ASP A 9 -12.59 9.89 9.22
N LEU A 10 -13.55 10.51 9.90
CA LEU A 10 -13.76 11.95 9.83
C LEU A 10 -12.60 12.74 10.44
N GLU A 11 -11.94 12.22 11.47
CA GLU A 11 -10.83 12.89 12.13
C GLU A 11 -9.62 12.98 11.18
N THR A 12 -9.25 11.84 10.59
CA THR A 12 -8.18 11.76 9.57
C THR A 12 -8.49 12.67 8.39
N TYR A 13 -9.72 12.66 7.89
CA TYR A 13 -10.15 13.54 6.80
C TYR A 13 -9.93 15.03 7.14
N ASN A 14 -10.32 15.45 8.35
CA ASN A 14 -10.19 16.84 8.78
C ASN A 14 -8.74 17.28 8.89
N VAL A 15 -7.86 16.42 9.41
CA VAL A 15 -6.41 16.69 9.48
C VAL A 15 -5.82 16.84 8.08
N LEU A 16 -6.11 15.91 7.17
CA LEU A 16 -5.62 15.98 5.78
C LEU A 16 -6.12 17.23 5.07
N LYS A 17 -7.38 17.62 5.30
CA LYS A 17 -7.96 18.85 4.77
C LYS A 17 -7.27 20.10 5.31
N ALA A 18 -6.97 20.16 6.61
CA ALA A 18 -6.24 21.27 7.21
C ALA A 18 -4.82 21.42 6.62
N ILE A 19 -4.13 20.30 6.41
CA ILE A 19 -2.81 20.27 5.74
C ILE A 19 -2.91 20.82 4.31
N ALA A 20 -3.92 20.39 3.55
CA ALA A 20 -4.14 20.84 2.18
C ALA A 20 -4.36 22.37 2.12
N ILE A 21 -5.20 22.91 3.02
CA ILE A 21 -5.46 24.35 3.14
C ILE A 21 -4.16 25.10 3.49
N HIS A 22 -3.42 24.63 4.50
CA HIS A 22 -2.19 25.27 4.94
C HIS A 22 -1.13 25.33 3.84
N ARG A 23 -1.00 24.27 3.03
CA ARG A 23 -0.04 24.17 1.93
C ARG A 23 -0.52 24.84 0.63
N GLY A 24 -1.78 25.23 0.53
CA GLY A 24 -2.37 25.81 -0.68
C GLY A 24 -2.48 24.80 -1.84
N VAL A 25 -2.63 23.51 -1.54
CA VAL A 25 -2.72 22.43 -2.54
C VAL A 25 -4.05 21.66 -2.41
N SER A 26 -4.35 20.80 -3.39
CA SER A 26 -5.58 20.00 -3.35
C SER A 26 -5.49 18.85 -2.33
N LEU A 27 -6.62 18.47 -1.72
CA LEU A 27 -6.67 17.31 -0.82
C LEU A 27 -6.20 16.01 -1.51
N LYS A 28 -6.52 15.84 -2.81
CA LYS A 28 -6.07 14.69 -3.60
C LYS A 28 -4.55 14.60 -3.71
N GLU A 29 -3.88 15.75 -3.74
CA GLU A 29 -2.43 15.83 -3.84
C GLU A 29 -1.78 15.42 -2.52
N VAL A 30 -2.28 15.94 -1.39
CA VAL A 30 -1.84 15.52 -0.05
C VAL A 30 -2.01 14.01 0.12
N ILE A 31 -3.18 13.46 -0.20
CA ILE A 31 -3.44 12.01 -0.08
C ILE A 31 -2.46 11.21 -0.96
N ARG A 32 -2.25 11.65 -2.20
CA ARG A 32 -1.35 10.95 -3.13
C ARG A 32 0.10 10.97 -2.66
N GLU A 33 0.57 12.11 -2.15
CA GLU A 33 1.90 12.25 -1.57
C GLU A 33 2.05 11.35 -0.34
N SER A 34 1.11 11.43 0.61
CA SER A 34 1.16 10.60 1.83
C SER A 34 1.19 9.10 1.53
N LEU A 35 0.39 8.64 0.56
CA LEU A 35 0.41 7.23 0.14
C LEU A 35 1.74 6.84 -0.51
N ARG A 36 2.33 7.73 -1.32
CA ARG A 36 3.63 7.50 -1.96
C ARG A 36 4.75 7.45 -0.92
N ASP A 37 4.80 8.43 -0.02
CA ASP A 37 5.81 8.53 1.02
C ASP A 37 5.74 7.31 1.96
N TYR A 38 4.54 6.88 2.32
CA TYR A 38 4.33 5.67 3.10
C TYR A 38 4.85 4.43 2.36
N ALA A 39 4.46 4.26 1.09
CA ALA A 39 4.90 3.12 0.28
C ALA A 39 6.42 3.10 0.09
N ASP A 40 7.05 4.24 -0.21
CA ASP A 40 8.50 4.35 -0.42
C ASP A 40 9.28 4.10 0.87
N ALA A 41 8.78 4.60 2.01
CA ALA A 41 9.39 4.34 3.32
C ALA A 41 9.38 2.84 3.66
N HIS A 42 8.30 2.15 3.33
CA HIS A 42 8.13 0.73 3.69
C HIS A 42 8.67 -0.22 2.62
N LYS A 43 8.92 0.24 1.39
CA LYS A 43 9.45 -0.58 0.30
C LYS A 43 10.77 -1.27 0.68
N LYS A 44 11.67 -0.56 1.35
CA LYS A 44 12.98 -1.12 1.76
C LYS A 44 12.84 -2.21 2.81
N ASP A 45 11.96 -2.01 3.78
CA ASP A 45 11.72 -2.98 4.85
C ASP A 45 10.92 -4.18 4.36
N LEU A 46 9.95 -3.97 3.45
CA LEU A 46 9.17 -5.05 2.85
C LEU A 46 10.03 -5.98 2.00
N VAL A 47 10.90 -5.42 1.14
CA VAL A 47 11.83 -6.22 0.33
C VAL A 47 12.80 -7.00 1.22
N LYS A 48 13.34 -6.38 2.26
CA LYS A 48 14.25 -7.06 3.18
C LYS A 48 13.55 -8.19 3.94
N ASN A 49 12.37 -7.93 4.49
CA ASN A 49 11.67 -8.89 5.35
C ASN A 49 10.99 -10.02 4.56
N ILE A 50 10.52 -9.80 3.33
CA ILE A 50 9.89 -10.85 2.52
C ILE A 50 10.94 -11.77 1.89
N TYR A 51 12.08 -11.25 1.42
CA TYR A 51 13.09 -12.07 0.74
C TYR A 51 13.98 -12.86 1.71
N ASP A 52 14.18 -12.38 2.94
CA ASP A 52 15.05 -13.03 3.93
C ASP A 52 14.31 -13.97 4.90
N ASP A 53 12.97 -13.99 4.94
CA ASP A 53 12.22 -14.83 5.87
C ASP A 53 12.13 -16.30 5.39
N PRO A 54 12.64 -17.27 6.18
CA PRO A 54 12.53 -18.69 5.86
C PRO A 54 11.10 -19.20 5.77
N ILE A 55 10.15 -18.59 6.50
CA ILE A 55 8.74 -18.94 6.49
C ILE A 55 8.13 -18.62 5.12
N TRP A 56 8.48 -17.46 4.55
CA TRP A 56 8.01 -17.05 3.22
C TRP A 56 8.62 -17.89 2.09
N LYS A 57 9.84 -18.44 2.26
CA LYS A 57 10.44 -19.43 1.34
C LYS A 57 9.76 -20.80 1.40
N GLY A 58 9.28 -21.22 2.58
CA GLY A 58 8.65 -22.52 2.80
C GLY A 58 7.17 -22.58 2.40
N ILE A 59 6.47 -21.45 2.49
CA ILE A 59 5.01 -21.40 2.33
C ILE A 59 4.57 -21.20 0.87
N GLY A 60 5.43 -20.83 -0.09
CA GLY A 60 5.12 -20.91 -1.53
C GLY A 60 3.80 -20.26 -1.99
N LEU A 61 3.20 -19.37 -1.19
CA LEU A 61 1.79 -18.93 -1.30
C LEU A 61 1.62 -17.45 -1.61
N LEU A 62 2.72 -16.71 -1.68
CA LEU A 62 2.73 -15.48 -2.43
C LEU A 62 3.45 -15.75 -3.73
N HIS A 63 2.83 -15.35 -4.83
CA HIS A 63 3.55 -15.05 -6.06
C HIS A 63 4.50 -13.85 -5.85
N THR A 64 5.27 -13.81 -4.76
CA THR A 64 6.28 -12.79 -4.40
C THR A 64 7.58 -12.96 -5.16
N GLY A 65 7.75 -14.07 -5.89
CA GLY A 65 8.80 -14.19 -6.89
C GLY A 65 8.55 -13.37 -8.16
N ASP A 66 7.33 -12.85 -8.34
CA ASP A 66 6.92 -12.04 -9.48
C ASP A 66 7.01 -10.55 -9.11
N PRO A 67 8.02 -9.80 -9.59
CA PRO A 67 8.14 -8.37 -9.33
C PRO A 67 6.96 -7.54 -9.88
N GLU A 68 6.10 -8.13 -10.72
CA GLU A 68 4.88 -7.51 -11.26
C GLU A 68 3.59 -7.97 -10.55
N ALA A 69 3.69 -8.64 -9.39
CA ALA A 69 2.53 -9.11 -8.63
C ALA A 69 1.53 -7.98 -8.31
N SER A 70 2.00 -6.73 -8.17
CA SER A 70 1.17 -5.53 -7.99
C SER A 70 0.35 -5.09 -9.20
N GLU A 71 0.62 -5.66 -10.37
CA GLU A 71 -0.08 -5.33 -11.60
C GLU A 71 -1.31 -6.23 -11.84
N LYS A 72 -1.37 -7.38 -11.17
CA LYS A 72 -2.50 -8.33 -11.23
C LYS A 72 -3.74 -7.74 -10.55
N ASP A 73 -4.90 -7.95 -11.17
CA ASP A 73 -6.19 -7.37 -10.71
C ASP A 73 -6.74 -7.97 -9.41
N THR A 74 -6.04 -8.94 -8.83
CA THR A 74 -6.37 -9.59 -7.56
C THR A 74 -5.63 -9.00 -6.36
N TRP A 75 -4.94 -7.86 -6.53
CA TRP A 75 -4.20 -7.22 -5.45
C TRP A 75 -5.11 -6.90 -4.25
N GLY A 76 -4.89 -7.59 -3.13
CA GLY A 76 -5.68 -7.45 -1.90
C GLY A 76 -6.60 -8.62 -1.56
N VAL A 77 -6.70 -9.66 -2.39
CA VAL A 77 -7.39 -10.91 -2.05
C VAL A 77 -6.35 -11.92 -1.58
N VAL A 78 -6.27 -12.15 -0.27
CA VAL A 78 -5.55 -13.32 0.26
C VAL A 78 -6.47 -14.51 0.06
N GLU A 79 -6.21 -15.32 -0.98
CA GLU A 79 -6.80 -16.66 -1.05
C GLU A 79 -6.04 -17.55 -0.08
N TRP A 80 -6.62 -17.73 1.12
CA TRP A 80 -6.19 -18.76 2.03
C TRP A 80 -6.53 -20.10 1.41
N SER A 81 -5.53 -20.89 1.04
CA SER A 81 -5.74 -22.32 0.80
C SER A 81 -6.09 -22.96 2.14
N SER A 82 -7.38 -23.23 2.36
CA SER A 82 -7.81 -24.17 3.39
C SER A 82 -7.21 -25.55 3.10
N GLU A 83 -6.72 -26.20 4.17
CA GLU A 83 -6.04 -27.51 4.23
C GLU A 83 -6.49 -28.56 3.21
#